data_AF-A0A4Q3IF35-F1
#
_entry.id   AF-A0A4Q3IF35-F1
#
_cell.length_a   1.000
_cell.length_b   1.000
_cell.length_c   1.000
_cell.angle_alpha   90.00
_cell.angle_beta   90.00
_cell.angle_gamma   90.00
#
_symmetry.space_group_name_H-M   'P 1'
#
loop_
_entity.id
_entity.type
_entity.pdbx_description
1 polymer ?
#
loop_
_entity_poly.entity_id
_entity_poly.type
_entity_poly.pdbx_seq_one_letter_code
_entity_poly.pdbx_strand_id
1 'polypeptide(L)'
;THGVSIIGTVDDDKPGADMREKVGTYAAAGFPNYTDENGDGYPDKVDVSRRLFLAANNGPDHYETFRPKLDGPFVPAIQNEKKEYVANEAYKDVPGAVLVTGNIPREGDSGVHAVDDVVLQSAGPGSEDFKGYMEESDVYRVLVDALALAPAKP
;
A
#
# COMPACT_ATOMS: atom_id res chain seq x y z
N THR A 1 13.18 -15.06 -1.15
CA THR A 1 12.73 -14.18 -2.26
C THR A 1 12.59 -12.78 -1.68
N HIS A 2 12.70 -11.72 -2.49
CA HIS A 2 12.43 -10.36 -1.99
C HIS A 2 10.94 -10.05 -2.17
N GLY A 3 10.30 -9.48 -1.15
CA GLY A 3 8.92 -9.03 -1.24
C GLY A 3 8.82 -7.78 -2.12
N VAL A 4 7.78 -7.75 -2.95
CA VAL A 4 7.30 -6.56 -3.65
C VAL A 4 5.80 -6.49 -3.45
N SER A 5 5.27 -5.28 -3.41
CA SER A 5 3.87 -5.00 -3.10
C SER A 5 3.28 -4.00 -4.09
N ILE A 6 1.99 -4.14 -4.38
CA ILE A 6 1.24 -3.14 -5.15
C ILE A 6 0.67 -2.12 -4.18
N ILE A 7 1.15 -0.88 -4.26
CA ILE A 7 0.86 0.17 -3.26
C ILE A 7 -0.08 1.27 -3.78
N GLY A 8 -0.51 1.16 -5.03
CA GLY A 8 -1.33 2.16 -5.71
C GLY A 8 -1.18 2.08 -7.22
N THR A 9 -1.28 3.23 -7.88
CA THR A 9 -1.10 3.37 -9.33
C THR A 9 -0.12 4.49 -9.66
N VAL A 10 0.42 4.48 -10.87
CA VAL A 10 1.12 5.63 -11.47
C VAL A 10 0.29 6.12 -12.64
N ASP A 11 0.03 7.42 -12.70
CA ASP A 11 -0.78 8.07 -13.74
C ASP A 11 0.05 9.11 -14.50
N ASP A 12 0.52 8.75 -15.70
CA ASP A 12 1.38 9.61 -16.52
C ASP A 12 0.70 10.94 -16.92
N ASP A 13 -0.64 10.98 -16.95
CA ASP A 13 -1.45 12.12 -17.38
C ASP A 13 -1.64 13.17 -16.25
N LYS A 14 -1.26 12.84 -14.99
CA LYS A 14 -1.23 13.83 -13.91
C LYS A 14 -0.24 14.96 -14.21
N PRO A 15 -0.52 16.21 -13.82
CA PRO A 15 0.38 17.35 -14.05
C PRO A 15 1.67 17.21 -13.25
N GLY A 16 2.71 17.93 -13.69
CA GLY A 16 4.04 17.93 -13.04
C GLY A 16 5.05 17.03 -13.75
N ALA A 17 6.33 17.31 -13.51
CA ALA A 17 7.45 16.58 -14.09
C ALA A 17 7.98 15.46 -13.17
N ASP A 18 7.76 15.57 -11.86
CA ASP A 18 8.19 14.57 -10.90
C ASP A 18 7.19 13.41 -10.87
N MET A 19 7.60 12.24 -11.35
CA MET A 19 6.76 11.04 -11.40
C MET A 19 6.28 10.58 -10.02
N ARG A 20 7.01 10.92 -8.96
CA ARG A 20 6.59 10.62 -7.58
C ARG A 20 5.25 11.28 -7.22
N GLU A 21 5.01 12.49 -7.70
CA GLU A 21 3.75 13.21 -7.48
C GLU A 21 2.60 12.67 -8.36
N LYS A 22 2.94 11.82 -9.34
CA LYS A 22 1.97 11.14 -10.20
C LYS A 22 1.51 9.79 -9.65
N VAL A 23 2.12 9.33 -8.56
CA VAL A 23 1.65 8.15 -7.83
C VAL A 23 0.30 8.47 -7.20
N GLY A 24 -0.70 7.62 -7.43
CA GLY A 24 -1.97 7.66 -6.72
C GLY A 24 -1.99 6.60 -5.62
N THR A 25 -2.28 7.02 -4.39
CA THR A 25 -2.45 6.14 -3.23
C THR A 25 -3.90 6.19 -2.74
N TYR A 26 -4.36 5.13 -2.05
CA TYR A 26 -5.73 5.03 -1.53
C TYR A 26 -6.80 5.41 -2.57
N ALA A 27 -7.75 6.28 -2.20
CA ALA A 27 -8.81 6.75 -3.10
C ALA A 27 -8.27 7.48 -4.34
N ALA A 28 -7.08 8.09 -4.24
CA ALA A 28 -6.44 8.81 -5.34
C ALA A 28 -5.68 7.90 -6.32
N ALA A 29 -5.59 6.59 -6.03
CA ALA A 29 -5.06 5.59 -6.97
C ALA A 29 -5.95 5.44 -8.21
N GLY A 30 -7.27 5.45 -8.02
CA GLY A 30 -8.22 5.18 -9.10
C GLY A 30 -8.04 3.80 -9.75
N PHE A 31 -8.80 3.54 -10.80
CA PHE A 31 -8.71 2.28 -11.55
C PHE A 31 -7.71 2.40 -12.70
N PRO A 32 -6.83 1.40 -12.92
CA PRO A 32 -6.01 1.29 -14.12
C PRO A 32 -6.85 1.28 -15.39
N ASN A 33 -6.23 1.65 -16.52
CA ASN A 33 -6.87 1.66 -17.84
C ASN A 33 -6.41 0.50 -18.75
N TYR A 34 -6.23 -0.69 -18.17
CA TYR A 34 -5.99 -1.92 -18.91
C TYR A 34 -7.22 -2.33 -19.72
N THR A 35 -7.00 -2.89 -20.91
CA THR A 35 -8.02 -3.47 -21.78
C THR A 35 -7.68 -4.93 -22.06
N ASP A 36 -8.70 -5.76 -22.23
CA ASP A 36 -8.62 -7.13 -22.72
C ASP A 36 -9.62 -7.26 -23.88
N GLU A 37 -9.24 -6.73 -25.04
CA GLU A 37 -10.06 -6.73 -26.24
C GLU A 37 -10.17 -8.14 -26.86
N ASN A 38 -9.18 -9.00 -26.57
CA ASN A 38 -9.11 -10.36 -27.12
C ASN A 38 -9.84 -11.41 -26.26
N GLY A 39 -10.13 -11.10 -24.99
CA GLY A 39 -10.92 -11.89 -24.06
C GLY A 39 -10.18 -13.09 -23.44
N ASP A 40 -8.85 -13.06 -23.39
CA ASP A 40 -8.03 -14.15 -22.82
C ASP A 40 -7.83 -14.05 -21.29
N GLY A 41 -8.33 -12.98 -20.67
CA GLY A 41 -8.24 -12.72 -19.24
C GLY A 41 -6.99 -11.93 -18.83
N TYR A 42 -6.16 -11.47 -19.77
CA TYR A 42 -4.98 -10.66 -19.51
C TYR A 42 -5.06 -9.29 -20.21
N PRO A 43 -4.41 -8.25 -19.67
CA PRO A 43 -4.28 -6.99 -20.38
C PRO A 43 -3.55 -7.14 -21.71
N ASP A 44 -4.09 -6.58 -22.80
CA ASP A 44 -3.43 -6.53 -24.11
C ASP A 44 -2.10 -5.76 -24.05
N LYS A 45 -2.01 -4.76 -23.14
CA LYS A 45 -0.81 -3.96 -22.88
C LYS A 45 -0.65 -3.69 -21.38
N VAL A 46 0.55 -3.93 -20.85
CA VAL A 46 0.90 -3.62 -19.44
C VAL A 46 1.36 -2.16 -19.27
N ASP A 47 1.95 -1.59 -20.31
CA ASP A 47 2.42 -0.20 -20.34
C ASP A 47 1.28 0.75 -20.76
N VAL A 48 0.36 1.05 -19.85
CA VAL A 48 -0.73 2.01 -20.04
C VAL A 48 -0.46 3.30 -19.26
N SER A 49 -1.20 4.37 -19.57
CA SER A 49 -0.98 5.68 -18.92
C SER A 49 -1.30 5.65 -17.43
N ARG A 50 -2.25 4.81 -16.99
CA ARG A 50 -2.50 4.54 -15.57
C ARG A 50 -2.33 3.07 -15.24
N ARG A 51 -1.20 2.74 -14.64
CA ARG A 51 -0.75 1.37 -14.34
C ARG A 51 -0.59 1.12 -12.86
N LEU A 52 -0.58 -0.16 -12.46
CA LEU A 52 -0.27 -0.54 -11.08
C LEU A 52 1.13 -0.09 -10.68
N PHE A 53 1.28 0.40 -9.45
CA PHE A 53 2.57 0.78 -8.89
C PHE A 53 3.10 -0.33 -7.99
N LEU A 54 4.10 -1.05 -8.49
CA LEU A 54 4.80 -2.12 -7.79
C LEU A 54 6.09 -1.57 -7.15
N ALA A 55 6.27 -1.75 -5.86
CA ALA A 55 7.46 -1.31 -5.13
C ALA A 55 7.86 -2.32 -4.04
N ALA A 56 9.16 -2.38 -3.70
CA ALA A 56 9.64 -3.20 -2.60
C ALA A 56 9.21 -2.66 -1.23
N ASN A 57 9.10 -1.33 -1.11
CA ASN A 57 8.53 -0.62 0.02
C ASN A 57 8.08 0.76 -0.44
N ASN A 58 7.37 1.49 0.40
CA ASN A 58 6.98 2.85 0.12
C ASN A 58 7.01 3.77 1.35
N GLY A 59 7.14 5.07 1.12
CA GLY A 59 7.15 6.08 2.18
C GLY A 59 7.75 7.42 1.78
N PRO A 60 7.77 8.40 2.70
CA PRO A 60 8.36 9.71 2.48
C PRO A 60 9.90 9.68 2.52
N ASP A 61 10.49 10.84 2.24
CA ASP A 61 11.93 11.04 2.42
C ASP A 61 12.31 10.84 3.88
N HIS A 62 13.40 10.12 4.14
CA HIS A 62 13.93 9.97 5.50
C HIS A 62 15.44 9.73 5.50
N TYR A 63 16.07 9.96 6.65
CA TYR A 63 17.44 9.53 6.89
C TYR A 63 17.43 8.16 7.56
N GLU A 64 17.86 7.13 6.83
CA GLU A 64 18.12 5.81 7.40
C GLU A 64 19.43 5.86 8.15
N THR A 65 19.42 5.47 9.42
CA THR A 65 20.59 5.55 10.31
C THR A 65 21.16 4.20 10.70
N PHE A 66 20.47 3.12 10.34
CA PHE A 66 20.80 1.73 10.67
C PHE A 66 20.97 1.48 12.17
N ARG A 67 20.30 2.30 13.00
CA ARG A 67 20.39 2.27 14.46
C ARG A 67 19.00 2.30 15.09
N PRO A 68 18.79 1.57 16.20
CA PRO A 68 17.53 1.65 16.94
C PRO A 68 17.31 3.06 17.49
N LYS A 69 16.03 3.45 17.61
CA LYS A 69 15.60 4.71 18.24
C LYS A 69 14.98 4.38 19.59
N LEU A 70 15.60 4.84 20.67
CA LEU A 70 15.21 4.47 22.04
C LEU A 70 14.58 5.64 22.81
N ASP A 71 14.68 6.86 22.29
CA ASP A 71 14.25 8.09 22.97
C ASP A 71 12.76 8.45 22.73
N GLY A 72 11.95 7.46 22.33
CA GLY A 72 10.51 7.62 22.06
C GLY A 72 10.10 7.28 20.62
N PRO A 73 8.89 7.71 20.21
CA PRO A 73 8.40 7.49 18.85
C PRO A 73 9.37 8.04 17.81
N PHE A 74 9.67 7.23 16.80
CA PHE A 74 10.53 7.64 15.70
C PHE A 74 9.76 8.54 14.72
N VAL A 75 10.29 9.73 14.44
CA VAL A 75 9.70 10.70 13.51
C VAL A 75 10.64 10.94 12.32
N PRO A 76 10.69 10.01 11.34
CA PRO A 76 11.66 10.04 10.23
C PRO A 76 11.44 11.18 9.23
N ALA A 77 10.19 11.60 9.04
CA ALA A 77 9.78 12.65 8.14
C ALA A 77 8.99 13.71 8.90
N ILE A 78 9.13 14.98 8.49
CA ILE A 78 8.43 16.13 9.07
C ILE A 78 7.82 16.97 7.96
N GLN A 79 6.72 17.65 8.26
CA GLN A 79 6.06 18.53 7.30
C GLN A 79 6.74 19.92 7.26
N ASN A 80 7.11 20.39 6.08
CA ASN A 80 7.66 21.72 5.86
C ASN A 80 6.55 22.79 5.71
N GLU A 81 6.94 24.06 5.54
CA GLU A 81 5.99 25.18 5.36
C GLU A 81 5.07 25.04 4.14
N LYS A 82 5.49 24.27 3.12
CA LYS A 82 4.73 23.98 1.91
C LYS A 82 3.77 22.80 2.07
N LYS A 83 3.66 22.23 3.27
CA LYS A 83 2.89 21.03 3.59
C LYS A 83 3.43 19.74 2.97
N GLU A 84 4.70 19.72 2.58
CA GLU A 84 5.39 18.56 2.05
C GLU A 84 6.14 17.85 3.18
N TYR A 85 6.05 16.52 3.23
CA TYR A 85 6.88 15.69 4.09
C TYR A 85 8.27 15.53 3.52
N VAL A 86 9.25 16.00 4.28
CA VAL A 86 10.67 15.94 3.98
C VAL A 86 11.40 15.15 5.07
N ALA A 87 12.61 14.67 4.74
CA ALA A 87 13.43 13.96 5.72
C ALA A 87 13.73 14.86 6.93
N ASN A 88 13.58 14.30 8.13
CA ASN A 88 13.84 15.04 9.35
C ASN A 88 15.35 15.27 9.55
N GLU A 89 15.78 16.53 9.38
CA GLU A 89 17.18 16.96 9.48
C GLU A 89 17.84 16.61 10.83
N ALA A 90 17.07 16.35 11.89
CA ALA A 90 17.58 15.87 13.17
C ALA A 90 18.42 14.58 13.06
N TYR A 91 18.23 13.80 11.99
CA TYR A 91 18.96 12.55 11.76
C TYR A 91 20.06 12.63 10.70
N LYS A 92 20.22 13.77 10.01
CA LYS A 92 21.14 13.95 8.89
C LYS A 92 22.60 13.73 9.27
N ASP A 93 23.00 14.26 10.41
CA ASP A 93 24.39 14.22 10.89
C ASP A 93 24.68 13.00 11.78
N VAL A 94 23.73 12.06 11.90
CA VAL A 94 23.98 10.80 12.59
C VAL A 94 25.05 10.02 11.83
N PRO A 95 26.14 9.57 12.47
CA PRO A 95 27.22 8.89 11.78
C PRO A 95 26.72 7.65 11.00
N GLY A 96 26.92 7.67 9.69
CA GLY A 96 26.48 6.60 8.78
C GLY A 96 25.07 6.75 8.22
N ALA A 97 24.38 7.86 8.50
CA ALA A 97 23.06 8.11 7.94
C ALA A 97 23.09 8.24 6.41
N VAL A 98 22.05 7.72 5.76
CA VAL A 98 21.84 7.80 4.31
C VAL A 98 20.48 8.41 4.05
N LEU A 99 20.42 9.39 3.14
CA LEU A 99 19.14 9.90 2.65
C LEU A 99 18.48 8.83 1.77
N VAL A 100 17.32 8.35 2.19
CA VAL A 100 16.43 7.52 1.40
C VAL A 100 15.32 8.41 0.86
N THR A 101 15.31 8.62 -0.45
CA THR A 101 14.27 9.38 -1.12
C THR A 101 12.99 8.54 -1.22
N GLY A 102 11.88 9.12 -0.82
CA GLY A 102 10.56 8.53 -0.89
C GLY A 102 10.06 8.35 -2.31
N ASN A 103 9.00 7.56 -2.45
CA ASN A 103 8.41 7.16 -3.73
C ASN A 103 6.88 7.32 -3.78
N ILE A 104 6.28 7.99 -2.78
CA ILE A 104 4.87 8.40 -2.74
C ILE A 104 4.75 9.93 -2.77
N PRO A 105 3.60 10.54 -3.12
CA PRO A 105 3.48 12.00 -3.17
C PRO A 105 3.94 12.68 -1.87
N ARG A 106 4.49 13.89 -1.97
CA ARG A 106 5.07 14.61 -0.80
C ARG A 106 4.03 15.00 0.25
N GLU A 107 2.74 14.87 -0.03
CA GLU A 107 1.68 15.01 0.98
C GLU A 107 1.55 13.80 1.92
N GLY A 108 2.15 12.65 1.57
CA GLY A 108 2.14 11.44 2.40
C GLY A 108 3.17 11.47 3.53
N ASP A 109 2.72 11.19 4.75
CA ASP A 109 3.50 11.26 5.99
C ASP A 109 4.15 9.94 6.41
N SER A 110 3.67 8.82 5.89
CA SER A 110 4.14 7.48 6.16
C SER A 110 4.06 6.58 4.93
N GLY A 111 4.52 5.33 5.07
CA GLY A 111 4.16 4.30 4.09
C GLY A 111 2.65 4.09 4.03
N VAL A 112 2.13 3.77 2.85
CA VAL A 112 0.73 3.48 2.56
C VAL A 112 0.48 1.97 2.51
N HIS A 113 -0.79 1.57 2.68
CA HIS A 113 -1.20 0.17 2.61
C HIS A 113 -1.08 -0.38 1.18
N ALA A 114 -0.76 -1.68 1.10
CA ALA A 114 -0.73 -2.43 -0.13
C ALA A 114 -1.98 -3.29 -0.30
N VAL A 115 -2.22 -3.76 -1.52
CA VAL A 115 -3.35 -4.65 -1.87
C VAL A 115 -2.99 -6.14 -1.78
N ASP A 116 -1.84 -6.47 -1.18
CA ASP A 116 -1.36 -7.85 -1.14
C ASP A 116 -2.33 -8.75 -0.36
N ASP A 117 -2.59 -9.95 -0.90
CA ASP A 117 -3.38 -10.97 -0.21
C ASP A 117 -2.77 -11.32 1.15
N VAL A 118 -3.63 -11.47 2.16
CA VAL A 118 -3.23 -11.80 3.53
C VAL A 118 -3.52 -13.25 3.87
N VAL A 119 -2.65 -13.87 4.67
CA VAL A 119 -2.86 -15.22 5.18
C VAL A 119 -3.86 -15.17 6.33
N LEU A 120 -4.95 -15.93 6.19
CA LEU A 120 -5.93 -16.16 7.25
C LEU A 120 -5.75 -17.56 7.86
N GLN A 121 -5.70 -17.64 9.18
CA GLN A 121 -5.74 -18.89 9.93
C GLN A 121 -7.03 -18.95 10.76
N SER A 122 -7.71 -20.10 10.73
CA SER A 122 -8.97 -20.33 11.45
C SER A 122 -8.89 -21.61 12.29
N ALA A 123 -9.65 -21.66 13.39
CA ALA A 123 -9.77 -22.83 14.25
C ALA A 123 -11.13 -22.84 14.98
N GLY A 124 -11.64 -24.03 15.29
CA GLY A 124 -12.91 -24.22 15.99
C GLY A 124 -14.10 -24.48 15.04
N PRO A 125 -15.34 -24.46 15.56
CA PRO A 125 -16.53 -24.69 14.74
C PRO A 125 -16.65 -23.70 13.58
N GLY A 126 -16.90 -24.18 12.35
CA GLY A 126 -16.98 -23.35 11.14
C GLY A 126 -15.63 -22.96 10.54
N SER A 127 -14.51 -23.41 11.14
CA SER A 127 -13.17 -23.15 10.59
C SER A 127 -12.95 -23.78 9.21
N GLU A 128 -13.65 -24.87 8.92
CA GLU A 128 -13.63 -25.61 7.66
C GLU A 128 -14.11 -24.79 6.46
N ASP A 129 -14.80 -23.67 6.67
CA ASP A 129 -15.31 -22.79 5.62
C ASP A 129 -14.35 -21.64 5.28
N PHE A 130 -13.28 -21.43 6.06
CA PHE A 130 -12.18 -20.54 5.69
C PHE A 130 -11.11 -21.32 4.91
N LYS A 131 -11.30 -21.46 3.59
CA LYS A 131 -10.42 -22.26 2.72
C LYS A 131 -10.32 -21.67 1.31
N GLY A 132 -9.15 -21.81 0.69
CA GLY A 132 -8.88 -21.31 -0.65
C GLY A 132 -8.65 -19.79 -0.69
N TYR A 133 -8.81 -19.20 -1.87
CA TYR A 133 -8.86 -17.75 -2.05
C TYR A 133 -10.25 -17.26 -1.72
N MET A 134 -10.34 -16.18 -0.94
CA MET A 134 -11.59 -15.61 -0.48
C MET A 134 -11.50 -14.10 -0.57
N GLU A 135 -12.59 -13.48 -1.00
CA GLU A 135 -12.77 -12.05 -0.82
C GLU A 135 -12.98 -11.75 0.68
N GLU A 136 -12.56 -10.57 1.15
CA GLU A 136 -12.77 -10.17 2.55
C GLU A 136 -14.27 -10.23 2.94
N SER A 137 -15.17 -9.92 1.98
CA SER A 137 -16.61 -10.05 2.18
C SER A 137 -17.06 -11.48 2.48
N ASP A 138 -16.41 -12.48 1.89
CA ASP A 138 -16.74 -13.89 2.12
C ASP A 138 -16.29 -14.34 3.50
N VAL A 139 -15.16 -13.80 4.01
CA VAL A 139 -14.72 -14.01 5.39
C VAL A 139 -15.81 -13.57 6.37
N TYR A 140 -16.40 -12.39 6.18
CA TYR A 140 -17.52 -11.93 7.02
C TYR A 140 -18.75 -12.81 6.89
N ARG A 141 -19.03 -13.34 5.70
CA ARG A 141 -20.16 -14.25 5.50
C ARG A 141 -19.99 -15.54 6.29
N VAL A 142 -18.80 -16.14 6.27
CA VAL A 142 -18.49 -17.33 7.07
C VAL A 142 -18.61 -17.04 8.57
N LEU A 143 -18.14 -15.88 9.04
CA LEU A 143 -18.30 -15.49 10.44
C LEU A 143 -19.77 -15.38 10.85
N VAL A 144 -20.61 -14.77 10.03
CA VAL A 144 -22.06 -14.65 10.28
C VAL A 144 -22.73 -16.01 10.39
N ASP A 145 -22.38 -16.95 9.52
CA ASP A 145 -22.96 -18.29 9.51
C ASP A 145 -22.45 -19.14 10.68
N ALA A 146 -21.14 -19.09 11.00
CA ALA A 146 -20.55 -19.78 12.15
C ALA A 146 -21.11 -19.30 13.50
N LEU A 147 -21.43 -18.00 13.61
CA LEU A 147 -22.02 -17.39 14.79
C LEU A 147 -23.56 -17.47 14.81
N ALA A 148 -24.19 -18.06 13.79
CA ALA A 148 -25.64 -18.15 13.64
C ALA A 148 -26.37 -16.81 13.83
N LEU A 149 -25.82 -15.71 13.28
CA LEU A 149 -26.36 -14.36 13.47
C LEU A 149 -27.58 -14.05 12.59
N ALA A 150 -27.93 -14.94 11.66
CA ALA A 150 -29.13 -14.80 10.87
C ALA A 150 -30.39 -14.81 11.78
N PRO A 151 -31.42 -13.99 11.49
CA PRO A 151 -32.66 -14.05 12.25
C PRO A 151 -33.23 -15.47 12.23
N ALA A 152 -33.72 -15.93 13.38
CA ALA A 152 -34.48 -17.18 13.42
C ALA A 152 -35.62 -17.10 12.39
N LYS A 153 -35.74 -18.12 11.52
CA LYS A 153 -36.88 -18.21 10.60
C LYS A 153 -38.18 -18.11 11.42
N PRO A 154 -39.15 -17.30 10.99
CA PRO A 154 -40.45 -17.21 11.65
C PRO A 154 -41.18 -18.56 11.66
#